data_AF-A0A528TPJ9-F1
#
_entry.id   AF-A0A528TPJ9-F1
#
_cell.length_a   1.000
_cell.length_b   1.000
_cell.length_c   1.000
_cell.angle_alpha   90.00
_cell.angle_beta   90.00
_cell.angle_gamma   90.00
#
_symmetry.space_group_name_H-M   'P 1'
#
loop_
_entity.id
_entity.type
_entity.pdbx_description
1 polymer ?
#
loop_
_entity_poly.entity_id
_entity_poly.type
_entity_poly.pdbx_seq_one_letter_code
_entity_poly.pdbx_strand_id
1 'polypeptide(L)'
;YALRCGFSADLSGPVGDRALFHCDNAYFYPAVHAKSAPLFTNTVSNTAFRGFGGPQGMVGAERVIDEVAFAVGKDPLEIRKLNFYDPMDAIGERCLTPYHQKVEDNIIHRIVAELEESANYARRRREISAFNNNSRFIKRGLALTPVKFGISFTKTEANQAGALVHVYADGSVHMN
;
A
#
# COMPACT_ATOMS: atom_id res chain seq x y z
N TYR A 1 -13.76 -3.35 7.22
CA TYR A 1 -13.86 -3.05 5.78
C TYR A 1 -14.98 -3.88 5.16
N ALA A 2 -16.01 -3.25 4.62
CA ALA A 2 -17.13 -3.97 3.97
C ALA A 2 -16.98 -3.89 2.44
N LEU A 3 -17.11 -5.03 1.77
CA LEU A 3 -16.99 -5.13 0.31
C LEU A 3 -18.38 -5.34 -0.27
N ARG A 4 -18.75 -4.55 -1.27
CA ARG A 4 -19.93 -4.81 -2.09
C ARG A 4 -19.57 -5.86 -3.15
N CYS A 5 -19.95 -7.12 -2.95
CA CYS A 5 -19.47 -8.24 -3.76
C CYS A 5 -20.33 -8.52 -5.00
N GLY A 6 -21.61 -8.15 -4.98
CA GLY A 6 -22.55 -8.51 -6.03
C GLY A 6 -23.21 -9.87 -5.77
N PHE A 7 -23.77 -10.47 -6.83
CA PHE A 7 -24.67 -11.62 -6.72
C PHE A 7 -23.96 -12.98 -6.59
N SER A 8 -22.66 -13.06 -6.86
CA SER A 8 -21.85 -14.27 -6.69
C SER A 8 -20.56 -13.96 -5.92
N ALA A 9 -19.88 -15.00 -5.44
CA ALA A 9 -18.68 -14.82 -4.63
C ALA A 9 -17.48 -14.35 -5.46
N ASP A 10 -17.31 -14.92 -6.67
CA ASP A 10 -16.15 -14.71 -7.54
C ASP A 10 -14.83 -14.70 -6.73
N LEU A 11 -13.99 -13.67 -6.86
CA LEU A 11 -12.74 -13.49 -6.14
C LEU A 11 -12.90 -12.60 -4.88
N SER A 12 -14.12 -12.39 -4.38
CA SER A 12 -14.40 -11.49 -3.25
C SER A 12 -13.66 -11.86 -1.97
N GLY A 13 -13.51 -13.15 -1.67
CA GLY A 13 -12.76 -13.63 -0.50
C GLY A 13 -11.29 -13.20 -0.57
N PRO A 14 -10.52 -13.68 -1.57
CA PRO A 14 -9.13 -13.29 -1.75
C PRO A 14 -8.88 -11.78 -1.90
N VAL A 15 -9.80 -11.03 -2.51
CA VAL A 15 -9.74 -9.55 -2.56
C VAL A 15 -9.89 -8.96 -1.16
N GLY A 16 -10.82 -9.48 -0.35
CA GLY A 16 -11.00 -9.08 1.04
C GLY A 16 -9.77 -9.37 1.90
N ASP A 17 -9.17 -10.54 1.76
CA ASP A 17 -7.95 -10.92 2.50
C ASP A 17 -6.78 -10.00 2.14
N ARG A 18 -6.58 -9.75 0.84
CA ARG A 18 -5.50 -8.85 0.40
C ARG A 18 -5.74 -7.41 0.86
N ALA A 19 -6.98 -6.95 0.99
CA ALA A 19 -7.25 -5.65 1.63
C ALA A 19 -6.82 -5.62 3.11
N LEU A 20 -6.99 -6.71 3.86
CA LEU A 20 -6.51 -6.82 5.25
C LEU A 20 -4.99 -6.92 5.35
N PHE A 21 -4.33 -7.67 4.46
CA PHE A 21 -2.86 -7.77 4.44
C PHE A 21 -2.14 -6.46 4.10
N HIS A 22 -2.87 -5.46 3.59
CA HIS A 22 -2.34 -4.15 3.22
C HIS A 22 -3.01 -3.01 3.99
N CYS A 23 -3.80 -3.32 5.02
CA CYS A 23 -4.44 -2.28 5.85
C CYS A 23 -3.46 -1.59 6.81
N ASP A 24 -2.22 -2.07 6.89
CA ASP A 24 -1.09 -1.46 7.56
C ASP A 24 -0.29 -0.52 6.65
N ASN A 25 -0.37 -0.71 5.33
CA ASN A 25 0.54 -0.10 4.35
C ASN A 25 2.01 -0.22 4.82
N ALA A 26 2.75 0.89 4.93
CA ALA A 26 4.14 0.90 5.41
C ALA A 26 4.26 1.11 6.93
N TYR A 27 3.16 1.10 7.67
CA TYR A 27 3.13 1.52 9.07
C TYR A 27 3.09 0.34 10.04
N PHE A 28 3.86 0.44 11.12
CA PHE A 28 3.80 -0.52 12.21
C PHE A 28 2.64 -0.21 13.14
N TYR A 29 1.75 -1.19 13.31
CA TYR A 29 0.66 -1.13 14.28
C TYR A 29 0.98 -2.06 15.46
N PRO A 30 1.31 -1.53 16.66
CA PRO A 30 1.65 -2.36 17.81
C PRO A 30 0.45 -3.18 18.32
N ALA A 31 -0.76 -2.69 18.07
CA ALA A 31 -2.01 -3.38 18.36
C ALA A 31 -3.04 -3.02 17.28
N VAL A 32 -3.54 -4.03 16.58
CA VAL A 32 -4.56 -3.84 15.54
C VAL A 32 -5.49 -5.04 15.48
N HIS A 33 -6.76 -4.77 15.25
CA HIS A 33 -7.74 -5.77 14.87
C HIS A 33 -8.42 -5.30 13.57
N ALA A 34 -8.21 -6.05 12.49
CA ALA A 34 -8.76 -5.73 11.18
C ALA A 34 -9.73 -6.83 10.75
N LYS A 35 -10.90 -6.42 10.24
CA LYS A 35 -11.96 -7.33 9.79
C LYS A 35 -12.49 -6.92 8.42
N SER A 36 -12.61 -7.87 7.52
CA SER A 36 -13.31 -7.71 6.24
C SER A 36 -14.73 -8.32 6.33
N ALA A 37 -15.66 -7.80 5.53
CA ALA A 37 -17.02 -8.29 5.43
C ALA A 37 -17.45 -8.28 3.96
N PRO A 38 -17.39 -9.43 3.27
CA PRO A 38 -17.97 -9.60 1.95
C PRO A 38 -19.49 -9.53 2.03
N LEU A 39 -20.11 -8.57 1.34
CA LEU A 39 -21.56 -8.36 1.36
C LEU A 39 -22.18 -8.75 0.02
N PHE A 40 -23.14 -9.66 0.09
CA PHE A 40 -24.03 -9.97 -1.03
C PHE A 40 -24.89 -8.75 -1.39
N THR A 41 -24.97 -8.43 -2.68
CA THR A 41 -25.90 -7.41 -3.19
C THR A 41 -26.51 -7.86 -4.52
N ASN A 42 -27.73 -7.44 -4.83
CA ASN A 42 -28.40 -7.70 -6.10
C ASN A 42 -27.82 -6.82 -7.25
N THR A 43 -26.51 -6.89 -7.44
CA THR A 43 -25.78 -6.25 -8.54
C THR A 43 -24.86 -7.26 -9.19
N VAL A 44 -24.37 -6.94 -10.40
CA VAL A 44 -23.34 -7.74 -11.08
C VAL A 44 -22.17 -8.02 -10.13
N SER A 45 -21.63 -9.25 -10.19
CA SER A 45 -20.51 -9.67 -9.37
C SER A 45 -19.30 -8.79 -9.64
N ASN A 46 -18.71 -8.25 -8.58
CA ASN A 46 -17.38 -7.66 -8.65
C ASN A 46 -16.33 -8.78 -8.70
N THR A 47 -15.16 -8.44 -9.25
CA THR A 47 -14.03 -9.37 -9.44
C THR A 47 -12.71 -8.62 -9.23
N ALA A 48 -11.60 -9.24 -9.65
CA ALA A 48 -10.28 -8.63 -9.67
C ALA A 48 -10.27 -7.28 -10.41
N PHE A 49 -9.64 -6.29 -9.79
CA PHE A 49 -9.08 -5.12 -10.46
C PHE A 49 -7.61 -5.00 -10.04
N ARG A 50 -6.76 -4.38 -10.86
CA ARG A 50 -5.34 -4.17 -10.56
C ARG A 50 -5.14 -3.62 -9.13
N GLY A 51 -4.38 -4.37 -8.32
CA GLY A 51 -4.16 -4.13 -6.89
C GLY A 51 -4.92 -5.12 -5.98
N PHE A 52 -6.02 -5.70 -6.47
CA PHE A 52 -6.72 -6.84 -5.88
C PHE A 52 -7.08 -6.65 -4.40
N GLY A 53 -7.68 -5.51 -4.05
CA GLY A 53 -8.05 -5.17 -2.66
C GLY A 53 -6.98 -4.40 -1.88
N GLY A 54 -5.70 -4.53 -2.27
CA GLY A 54 -4.59 -3.81 -1.64
C GLY A 54 -4.78 -2.28 -1.64
N PRO A 55 -5.14 -1.63 -2.76
CA PRO A 55 -5.41 -0.19 -2.78
C PRO A 55 -6.48 0.23 -1.77
N GLN A 56 -7.55 -0.55 -1.62
CA GLN A 56 -8.63 -0.24 -0.69
C GLN A 56 -8.18 -0.36 0.78
N GLY A 57 -7.32 -1.33 1.10
CA GLY A 57 -6.68 -1.44 2.41
C GLY A 57 -5.76 -0.26 2.72
N MET A 58 -4.88 0.08 1.77
CA MET A 58 -3.89 1.16 1.94
C MET A 58 -4.54 2.54 2.03
N VAL A 59 -5.61 2.82 1.27
CA VAL A 59 -6.36 4.08 1.40
C VAL A 59 -6.94 4.23 2.82
N GLY A 60 -7.37 3.13 3.44
CA GLY A 60 -7.78 3.13 4.85
C GLY A 60 -6.65 3.52 5.80
N ALA A 61 -5.46 2.92 5.63
CA ALA A 61 -4.27 3.25 6.42
C ALA A 61 -3.85 4.72 6.27
N GLU A 62 -3.77 5.23 5.03
CA GLU A 62 -3.42 6.63 4.75
C GLU A 62 -4.42 7.59 5.38
N ARG A 63 -5.71 7.25 5.36
CA ARG A 63 -6.74 8.09 5.99
C ARG A 63 -6.53 8.20 7.49
N VAL A 64 -6.19 7.10 8.16
CA VAL A 64 -5.87 7.11 9.61
C VAL A 64 -4.66 7.99 9.89
N ILE A 65 -3.58 7.84 9.10
CA ILE A 65 -2.36 8.64 9.27
C ILE A 65 -2.61 10.13 9.04
N ASP A 66 -3.37 10.49 8.00
CA ASP A 66 -3.73 11.90 7.74
C ASP A 66 -4.57 12.49 8.88
N GLU A 67 -5.55 11.75 9.42
CA GLU A 67 -6.34 12.20 10.58
C GLU A 67 -5.48 12.42 11.82
N VAL A 68 -4.52 11.53 12.09
CA VAL A 68 -3.55 11.72 13.18
C VAL A 68 -2.74 12.99 12.94
N ALA A 69 -2.24 13.21 11.73
CA ALA A 69 -1.46 14.39 11.38
C ALA A 69 -2.26 15.69 11.56
N PHE A 70 -3.52 15.71 11.13
CA PHE A 70 -4.41 16.86 11.34
C PHE A 70 -4.69 17.11 12.82
N ALA A 71 -4.97 16.06 13.59
CA ALA A 71 -5.24 16.18 15.02
C ALA A 71 -4.07 16.75 15.81
N VAL A 72 -2.83 16.42 15.44
CA VAL A 72 -1.61 16.92 16.12
C VAL A 72 -0.99 18.14 15.44
N GLY A 73 -1.59 18.64 14.35
CA GLY A 73 -1.11 19.82 13.62
C GLY A 73 0.27 19.64 12.96
N LYS A 74 0.64 18.42 12.58
CA LYS A 74 1.94 18.11 11.96
C LYS A 74 1.82 17.85 10.46
N ASP A 75 2.94 17.94 9.76
CA ASP A 75 2.98 17.53 8.35
C ASP A 75 2.67 16.03 8.24
N PRO A 76 1.76 15.62 7.34
CA PRO A 76 1.44 14.20 7.20
C PRO A 76 2.66 13.32 6.90
N LEU A 77 3.65 13.80 6.15
CA LEU A 77 4.87 13.02 5.89
C LEU A 77 5.72 12.80 7.15
N GLU A 78 5.71 13.73 8.10
CA GLU A 78 6.38 13.54 9.40
C GLU A 78 5.72 12.39 10.18
N ILE A 79 4.39 12.37 10.24
CA ILE A 79 3.64 11.29 10.91
C ILE A 79 3.87 9.95 10.22
N ARG A 80 3.89 9.93 8.89
CA ARG A 80 4.22 8.72 8.11
C ARG A 80 5.57 8.14 8.55
N LYS A 81 6.63 8.95 8.55
CA LYS A 81 8.00 8.51 8.91
C LYS A 81 8.10 7.99 10.33
N LEU A 82 7.41 8.61 11.29
CA LEU A 82 7.41 8.17 12.69
C LEU A 82 6.79 6.78 12.90
N ASN A 83 5.92 6.36 11.98
CA ASN A 83 5.15 5.12 12.08
C ASN A 83 5.64 4.03 11.13
N PHE A 84 6.69 4.23 10.32
CA PHE A 84 7.19 3.17 9.45
C PHE A 84 7.62 1.94 10.26
N TYR A 85 7.54 0.77 9.61
CA TYR A 85 8.32 -0.39 10.02
C TYR A 85 9.81 -0.02 10.11
N ASP A 86 10.54 -0.69 11.00
CA ASP A 86 11.97 -0.41 11.21
C ASP A 86 12.79 -0.74 9.94
N PRO A 87 13.89 -0.01 9.67
CA PRO A 87 14.79 -0.34 8.58
C PRO A 87 15.56 -1.64 8.88
N MET A 88 16.04 -2.29 7.83
CA MET A 88 16.72 -3.60 7.91
C MET A 88 17.91 -3.62 8.88
N ASP A 89 18.71 -2.55 8.91
CA ASP A 89 19.95 -2.50 9.70
C ASP A 89 19.71 -2.06 11.16
N ALA A 90 18.46 -1.76 11.54
CA ALA A 90 18.11 -1.42 12.91
C ALA A 90 17.86 -2.67 13.75
N ILE A 91 18.42 -2.70 14.95
CA ILE A 91 17.99 -3.60 16.03
C ILE A 91 16.64 -3.06 16.52
N GLY A 92 15.58 -3.38 15.78
CA GLY A 92 14.23 -2.86 15.96
C GLY A 92 13.20 -3.96 16.14
N GLU A 93 12.20 -3.70 16.97
CA GLU A 93 11.09 -4.62 17.22
C GLU A 93 9.91 -4.41 16.26
N ARG A 94 9.91 -3.31 15.47
CA ARG A 94 8.80 -2.94 14.56
C ARG A 94 8.98 -3.60 13.20
N CYS A 95 9.02 -4.92 13.15
CA CYS A 95 9.20 -5.68 11.91
C CYS A 95 8.11 -6.72 11.66
N LEU A 96 7.16 -6.93 12.57
CA LEU A 96 6.05 -7.88 12.37
C LEU A 96 4.81 -7.17 11.85
N THR A 97 4.29 -7.68 10.73
CA THR A 97 2.99 -7.26 10.18
C THR A 97 1.83 -7.71 11.08
N PRO A 98 0.61 -7.14 10.91
CA PRO A 98 -0.58 -7.58 11.65
C PRO A 98 -0.91 -9.07 11.51
N TYR A 99 -0.41 -9.72 10.47
CA TYR A 99 -0.59 -11.15 10.19
C TYR A 99 0.68 -11.96 10.46
N HIS A 100 1.61 -11.41 11.28
CA HIS A 100 2.81 -12.05 11.80
C HIS A 100 3.88 -12.45 10.78
N GLN A 101 3.79 -11.95 9.54
CA GLN A 101 4.93 -12.03 8.63
C GLN A 101 5.95 -10.96 9.00
N LYS A 102 7.23 -11.34 9.09
CA LYS A 102 8.34 -10.41 9.25
C LYS A 102 8.55 -9.61 7.96
N VAL A 103 8.66 -8.29 8.09
CA VAL A 103 9.10 -7.40 7.03
C VAL A 103 10.63 -7.43 7.00
N GLU A 104 11.17 -7.98 5.92
CA GLU A 104 12.60 -8.06 5.64
C GLU A 104 12.95 -7.05 4.53
N ASP A 105 14.23 -6.67 4.42
CA ASP A 105 14.74 -5.76 3.39
C ASP A 105 13.94 -4.44 3.25
N ASN A 106 13.51 -3.87 4.38
CA ASN A 106 12.67 -2.67 4.39
C ASN A 106 13.44 -1.41 3.97
N ILE A 107 13.32 -1.03 2.70
CA ILE A 107 13.97 0.16 2.10
C ILE A 107 13.11 1.43 2.09
N ILE A 108 11.94 1.44 2.76
CA ILE A 108 11.01 2.58 2.67
C ILE A 108 11.63 3.90 3.14
N HIS A 109 12.46 3.85 4.17
CA HIS A 109 13.17 5.01 4.72
C HIS A 109 14.07 5.67 3.66
N ARG A 110 14.84 4.84 2.92
CA ARG A 110 15.71 5.32 1.84
C ARG A 110 14.90 5.94 0.70
N ILE A 111 13.88 5.22 0.22
CA ILE A 111 13.03 5.70 -0.89
C ILE A 111 12.38 7.04 -0.55
N VAL A 112 11.81 7.17 0.65
CA VAL A 112 11.13 8.39 1.07
C VAL A 112 12.13 9.54 1.25
N ALA A 113 13.31 9.29 1.81
CA ALA A 113 14.36 10.31 1.94
C ALA A 113 14.83 10.85 0.57
N GLU A 114 15.12 9.94 -0.38
CA GLU A 114 15.53 10.32 -1.74
C GLU A 114 14.42 11.09 -2.49
N LEU A 115 13.15 10.70 -2.30
CA LEU A 115 12.01 11.42 -2.89
C LEU A 115 11.79 12.78 -2.24
N GLU A 116 11.96 12.93 -0.93
CA GLU A 116 11.86 14.22 -0.23
C GLU A 116 12.86 15.23 -0.79
N GLU A 117 14.10 14.79 -0.99
CA GLU A 117 15.18 15.60 -1.54
C GLU A 117 14.95 15.91 -3.03
N SER A 118 14.83 14.88 -3.86
CA SER A 118 14.72 15.04 -5.31
C SER A 118 13.45 15.82 -5.73
N ALA A 119 12.35 15.64 -5.01
CA ALA A 119 11.11 16.38 -5.27
C ALA A 119 11.09 17.78 -4.64
N ASN A 120 12.15 18.20 -3.93
CA ASN A 120 12.23 19.45 -3.16
C ASN A 120 11.02 19.64 -2.22
N TYR A 121 10.63 18.57 -1.51
CA TYR A 121 9.36 18.49 -0.78
C TYR A 121 9.22 19.65 0.22
N ALA A 122 10.22 19.86 1.09
CA ALA A 122 10.16 20.89 2.13
C ALA A 122 10.06 22.32 1.56
N ARG A 123 10.75 22.61 0.44
CA ARG A 123 10.63 23.90 -0.26
C ARG A 123 9.21 24.09 -0.78
N ARG A 124 8.69 23.11 -1.52
CA ARG A 124 7.34 23.16 -2.12
C ARG A 124 6.23 23.25 -1.06
N ARG A 125 6.39 22.62 0.10
CA ARG A 125 5.46 22.78 1.24
C ARG A 125 5.39 24.23 1.71
N ARG A 126 6.53 24.90 1.90
CA ARG A 126 6.57 26.32 2.29
C ARG A 126 5.94 27.24 1.25
N GLU A 127 6.26 27.03 -0.03
CA GLU A 127 5.67 27.78 -1.14
C GLU A 127 4.15 27.61 -1.23
N ILE A 128 3.66 26.38 -1.05
CA ILE A 128 2.22 26.08 -1.02
C ILE A 128 1.53 26.76 0.16
N SER A 129 2.12 26.73 1.35
CA SER A 129 1.57 27.44 2.52
C SER A 129 1.49 28.95 2.29
N ALA A 130 2.56 29.55 1.76
CA ALA A 130 2.58 30.98 1.43
C ALA A 130 1.53 31.34 0.36
N PHE A 131 1.38 30.52 -0.68
CA PHE A 131 0.34 30.70 -1.69
C PHE A 131 -1.06 30.59 -1.09
N ASN A 132 -1.30 29.55 -0.28
CA ASN A 132 -2.61 29.29 0.33
C ASN A 132 -3.01 30.39 1.32
N ASN A 133 -2.07 31.03 2.03
CA ASN A 133 -2.36 32.15 2.93
C ASN A 133 -2.82 33.41 2.19
N ASN A 134 -2.40 33.59 0.93
CA ASN A 134 -2.73 34.77 0.13
C ASN A 134 -3.82 34.52 -0.92
N SER A 135 -4.31 33.28 -1.06
CA SER A 135 -5.34 32.92 -2.04
C SER A 135 -6.66 32.59 -1.37
N ARG A 136 -7.71 33.37 -1.67
CA ARG A 136 -9.06 33.15 -1.13
C ARG A 136 -9.77 31.94 -1.73
N PHE A 137 -9.61 31.71 -3.04
CA PHE A 137 -10.44 30.76 -3.79
C PHE A 137 -9.69 29.51 -4.26
N ILE A 138 -8.42 29.63 -4.58
CA ILE A 138 -7.61 28.51 -5.08
C ILE A 138 -6.67 28.05 -3.98
N LYS A 139 -6.69 26.75 -3.67
CA LYS A 139 -5.72 26.14 -2.76
C LYS A 139 -4.89 25.10 -3.50
N ARG A 140 -3.65 24.93 -3.07
CA ARG A 140 -2.72 23.92 -3.55
C ARG A 140 -2.47 22.88 -2.45
N GLY A 141 -2.25 21.64 -2.87
CA GLY A 141 -1.92 20.52 -1.99
C GLY A 141 -0.65 19.82 -2.48
N LEU A 142 0.02 19.14 -1.56
CA LEU A 142 1.16 18.27 -1.83
C LEU A 142 1.10 17.10 -0.86
N ALA A 143 1.29 15.89 -1.38
CA ALA A 143 1.35 14.67 -0.60
C ALA A 143 2.50 13.79 -1.12
N LEU A 144 3.14 13.07 -0.22
CA LEU A 144 4.07 11.98 -0.50
C LEU A 144 3.63 10.80 0.37
N THR A 145 3.22 9.71 -0.28
CA THR A 145 2.63 8.53 0.37
C THR A 145 3.49 7.29 0.10
N PRO A 146 3.84 6.50 1.12
CA PRO A 146 4.58 5.25 0.95
C PRO A 146 3.67 4.16 0.39
N VAL A 147 4.28 3.08 -0.09
CA VAL A 147 3.57 1.82 -0.39
C VAL A 147 4.44 0.64 0.02
N LYS A 148 3.89 -0.26 0.84
CA LYS A 148 4.35 -1.65 0.98
C LYS A 148 3.32 -2.56 0.31
N PHE A 149 3.74 -3.38 -0.66
CA PHE A 149 2.84 -4.27 -1.38
C PHE A 149 3.38 -5.71 -1.44
N GLY A 150 2.64 -6.65 -0.85
CA GLY A 150 2.98 -8.06 -0.81
C GLY A 150 2.88 -8.72 -2.19
N ILE A 151 3.95 -9.39 -2.60
CA ILE A 151 4.04 -10.15 -3.84
C ILE A 151 3.71 -11.62 -3.56
N SER A 152 3.20 -12.33 -4.57
CA SER A 152 2.64 -13.69 -4.54
C SER A 152 1.12 -13.75 -4.43
N PHE A 153 0.55 -14.82 -4.96
CA PHE A 153 -0.84 -15.21 -4.69
C PHE A 153 -0.99 -15.55 -3.22
N THR A 154 -2.08 -15.08 -2.61
CA THR A 154 -2.48 -15.46 -1.25
C THR A 154 -2.80 -16.96 -1.14
N LYS A 155 -3.13 -17.60 -2.26
CA LYS A 155 -3.21 -19.05 -2.41
C LYS A 155 -1.85 -19.62 -2.79
N THR A 156 -1.18 -20.27 -1.84
CA THR A 156 0.20 -20.78 -2.00
C THR A 156 0.39 -21.61 -3.25
N GLU A 157 -0.55 -22.52 -3.56
CA GLU A 157 -0.43 -23.44 -4.69
C GLU A 157 -0.53 -22.74 -6.04
N ALA A 158 -1.02 -21.49 -6.10
CA ALA A 158 -1.07 -20.72 -7.34
C ALA A 158 0.30 -20.09 -7.70
N ASN A 159 1.29 -20.13 -6.79
CA ASN A 159 2.63 -19.60 -7.02
C ASN A 159 3.53 -20.63 -7.73
N GLN A 160 3.08 -21.07 -8.91
CA GLN A 160 3.83 -21.98 -9.77
C GLN A 160 3.80 -21.46 -11.21
N ALA A 161 4.89 -21.70 -11.94
CA ALA A 161 5.01 -21.34 -13.34
C ALA A 161 5.72 -22.47 -14.10
N GLY A 162 5.34 -22.65 -15.36
CA GLY A 162 6.02 -23.53 -16.31
C GLY A 162 6.46 -22.72 -17.53
N ALA A 163 7.48 -23.21 -18.23
CA ALA A 163 7.93 -22.68 -19.51
C ALA A 163 8.31 -23.84 -20.43
N LEU A 164 8.11 -23.67 -21.74
CA LEU A 164 8.54 -24.62 -22.77
C LEU A 164 9.51 -23.92 -23.73
N VAL A 165 10.67 -24.53 -23.95
CA VAL A 165 11.72 -23.97 -24.81
C VAL A 165 12.04 -24.96 -25.92
N HIS A 166 12.00 -24.47 -27.16
CA HIS A 166 12.44 -25.18 -28.36
C HIS A 166 13.71 -24.52 -28.92
N VAL A 167 14.73 -25.34 -29.19
CA VAL A 167 15.95 -24.93 -29.91
C VAL A 167 15.95 -25.67 -31.25
N TYR A 168 15.86 -24.92 -32.33
CA TYR A 168 15.86 -25.47 -33.68
C TYR A 168 17.28 -25.69 -34.20
N ALA A 169 17.42 -26.52 -35.24
CA ALA A 169 18.73 -26.85 -35.81
C ALA A 169 19.46 -25.65 -36.43
N ASP A 170 18.73 -24.59 -36.79
CA ASP A 170 19.28 -23.33 -37.29
C ASP A 170 19.75 -22.38 -36.16
N GLY A 171 19.61 -22.79 -34.90
CA GLY A 171 19.97 -22.01 -33.72
C GLY A 171 18.90 -21.03 -33.24
N SER A 172 17.73 -20.96 -33.91
CA SER A 172 16.62 -20.14 -33.43
C SER A 172 15.96 -20.75 -32.18
N VAL A 173 15.43 -19.88 -31.31
CA VAL A 173 14.80 -20.27 -30.04
C VAL A 173 13.36 -19.78 -30.02
N HIS A 174 12.44 -20.68 -29.67
CA HIS A 174 11.03 -20.34 -29.39
C HIS A 174 10.71 -20.70 -27.95
N MET A 175 10.14 -19.76 -27.22
CA MET A 175 9.70 -19.91 -25.83
C MET A 175 8.19 -19.71 -25.73
N ASN A 176 7.51 -20.62 -25.01
CA ASN A 176 6.10 -20.52 -24.61
C ASN A 176 6.03 -20.43 -23.07
#